data_AF-A0A1U7M7U6-F1
#
_entry.id   AF-A0A1U7M7U6-F1
#
_cell.length_a   1.000
_cell.length_b   1.000
_cell.length_c   1.000
_cell.angle_alpha   90.00
_cell.angle_beta   90.00
_cell.angle_gamma   90.00
#
_symmetry.space_group_name_H-M   'P 1'
#
loop_
_entity.id
_entity.type
_entity.pdbx_description
1 polymer ?
#
loop_
_entity_poly.entity_id
_entity_poly.type
_entity_poly.pdbx_seq_one_letter_code
_entity_poly.pdbx_strand_id
1 'polypeptide(L)' 'MRIGLPDDMRIYIACGKTDMRKSIDGLSAIVSQNFNLNPFENALFVFCGGKRDRMKAILWEGDDFLLLYKSLEGGVF' A
#
# COMPACT_ATOMS: atom_id res chain seq x y z
N MET A 1 -3.07 10.96 14.85
CA MET A 1 -3.76 11.41 13.63
C MET A 1 -4.61 10.26 13.11
N ARG A 2 -5.94 10.39 13.05
CA ARG A 2 -6.80 9.42 12.34
C ARG A 2 -6.92 9.91 10.90
N ILE A 3 -6.54 9.09 9.94
CA ILE A 3 -6.86 9.34 8.54
C ILE A 3 -8.26 8.77 8.36
N GLY A 4 -9.24 9.65 8.17
CA GLY A 4 -10.58 9.24 7.76
C GLY A 4 -10.53 8.85 6.30
N LEU A 5 -10.79 7.59 5.99
CA LEU A 5 -10.97 7.17 4.60
C LEU A 5 -12.44 7.43 4.23
N PRO A 6 -12.74 7.98 3.04
CA PRO A 6 -14.10 8.08 2.53
C PRO A 6 -14.80 6.72 2.52
N ASP A 7 -16.12 6.69 2.76
CA ASP A 7 -16.89 5.44 2.86
C ASP A 7 -16.95 4.65 1.53
N ASP A 8 -16.74 5.32 0.40
CA ASP A 8 -16.74 4.75 -0.95
C ASP A 8 -15.34 4.35 -1.44
N MET A 9 -14.31 4.57 -0.63
CA MET A 9 -12.93 4.33 -1.03
C MET A 9 -12.61 2.84 -1.09
N ARG A 10 -12.09 2.39 -2.25
CA ARG A 10 -11.68 1.00 -2.43
C ARG A 10 -10.38 0.72 -1.68
N ILE A 11 -10.30 -0.45 -1.06
CA ILE A 11 -9.08 -0.93 -0.42
C ILE A 11 -8.68 -2.26 -1.06
N TYR A 12 -7.50 -2.29 -1.68
CA TYR A 12 -6.91 -3.49 -2.22
C TYR A 12 -5.80 -3.98 -1.30
N ILE A 13 -5.80 -5.27 -1.01
CA ILE A 13 -4.74 -5.92 -0.24
C ILE A 13 -3.95 -6.83 -1.18
N ALA A 14 -2.67 -6.53 -1.37
CA ALA A 14 -1.77 -7.35 -2.15
C ALA A 14 -1.54 -8.69 -1.44
N CYS A 15 -2.11 -9.76 -1.99
CA CYS A 15 -1.92 -11.12 -1.49
C CYS A 15 -0.54 -11.67 -1.88
N GLY A 16 0.18 -12.24 -0.91
CA GLY A 16 1.51 -12.81 -1.11
C GLY A 16 2.62 -11.96 -0.49
N LYS A 17 3.87 -12.25 -0.87
CA LYS A 17 5.04 -11.55 -0.31
C LYS A 17 5.38 -10.34 -1.17
N THR A 18 5.31 -9.15 -0.58
CA THR A 18 5.82 -7.93 -1.23
C THR A 18 7.18 -7.55 -0.64
N ASP A 19 8.13 -7.17 -1.49
CA ASP A 19 9.42 -6.63 -1.05
C ASP A 19 9.23 -5.22 -0.49
N MET A 20 9.25 -5.11 0.84
CA MET A 20 9.04 -3.85 1.56
C MET A 20 10.17 -2.83 1.42
N ARG A 21 11.27 -3.15 0.72
CA ARG A 21 12.32 -2.18 0.37
C ARG A 21 11.89 -1.23 -0.74
N LYS A 22 10.86 -1.58 -1.52
CA LYS A 22 10.31 -0.72 -2.57
C LYS A 22 9.69 0.55 -1.98
N SER A 23 9.97 1.68 -2.62
CA SER A 23 9.29 2.96 -2.37
C SER A 23 8.01 3.05 -3.22
N ILE A 24 7.41 4.23 -3.28
CA ILE A 24 6.19 4.54 -4.04
C ILE A 24 6.26 4.00 -5.47
N ASP A 25 7.30 4.35 -6.24
CA ASP A 25 7.42 3.93 -7.65
C ASP A 25 7.42 2.40 -7.80
N GLY A 26 8.14 1.71 -6.92
CA GLY A 26 8.21 0.25 -6.95
C GLY A 26 6.90 -0.41 -6.54
N LEU A 27 6.15 0.18 -5.60
CA LEU A 27 4.85 -0.33 -5.18
C LEU A 27 3.77 -0.03 -6.24
N SER A 28 3.80 1.16 -6.84
CA SER A 28 2.95 1.56 -7.97
C SER A 28 3.18 0.68 -9.20
N ALA A 29 4.43 0.32 -9.48
CA ALA A 29 4.77 -0.67 -10.51
C ALA A 29 4.14 -2.04 -10.23
N ILE A 30 4.07 -2.48 -8.97
CA ILE A 30 3.38 -3.74 -8.64
C ILE A 30 1.88 -3.63 -8.91
N VAL A 31 1.24 -2.53 -8.53
CA VAL A 31 -0.20 -2.31 -8.79
C VAL A 31 -0.52 -2.40 -10.28
N SER A 32 0.25 -1.67 -11.09
CA SER A 32 0.06 -1.61 -12.54
C SER A 32 0.47 -2.90 -13.26
N GLN A 33 1.62 -3.49 -12.93
CA GLN A 33 2.18 -4.60 -13.71
C GLN A 33 1.73 -5.97 -13.22
N ASN A 34 1.61 -6.16 -11.90
CA ASN A 34 1.26 -7.47 -11.33
C ASN A 34 -0.24 -7.64 -11.15
N PHE A 35 -0.95 -6.56 -10.80
CA PHE A 35 -2.40 -6.60 -10.56
C PHE A 35 -3.23 -6.02 -11.71
N ASN A 36 -2.59 -5.38 -12.69
CA ASN A 36 -3.26 -4.74 -13.82
C ASN A 36 -4.35 -3.73 -13.36
N LEU A 37 -4.07 -3.03 -12.26
CA LEU A 37 -4.91 -1.98 -11.69
C LEU A 37 -4.28 -0.61 -11.95
N ASN A 38 -5.09 0.46 -11.85
CA ASN A 38 -4.59 1.82 -11.98
C ASN A 38 -4.11 2.33 -10.60
N PRO A 39 -2.80 2.56 -10.37
CA PRO A 39 -2.33 3.08 -9.08
C PRO A 39 -2.78 4.52 -8.78
N PHE A 40 -3.25 5.25 -9.79
CA PHE A 40 -3.75 6.63 -9.67
C PHE A 40 -5.26 6.73 -9.40
N GLU A 41 -5.94 5.61 -9.20
CA GLU A 41 -7.36 5.64 -8.83
C GLU A 41 -7.53 6.01 -7.35
N ASN A 42 -8.74 6.49 -6.98
CA ASN A 42 -9.09 6.75 -5.58
C ASN A 42 -9.25 5.43 -4.81
N ALA A 43 -8.13 4.79 -4.47
CA ALA A 43 -8.05 3.54 -3.76
C ALA A 43 -6.78 3.45 -2.91
N LEU A 44 -6.85 2.70 -1.81
CA LEU A 44 -5.71 2.34 -0.99
C LEU A 44 -5.16 1.00 -1.43
N PHE A 45 -3.89 0.96 -1.80
CA PHE A 45 -3.19 -0.30 -2.09
C PHE A 45 -2.31 -0.67 -0.90
N VAL A 46 -2.66 -1.74 -0.20
CA VAL A 46 -1.99 -2.23 1.01
C VAL A 46 -1.08 -3.41 0.67
N PHE A 47 0.13 -3.39 1.20
CA PHE A 47 1.15 -4.41 0.97
C PHE A 47 1.70 -4.93 2.30
N CYS A 48 1.86 -6.24 2.37
CA CYS A 48 2.47 -6.92 3.50
C CYS A 48 3.84 -7.52 3.12
N GLY A 49 4.83 -7.28 3.98
CA GLY A 49 6.12 -7.94 3.86
C GLY A 49 6.05 -9.42 4.20
N GLY A 50 6.95 -10.23 3.63
CA GLY A 50 7.00 -11.67 3.92
C GLY A 50 7.31 -12.02 5.37
N LYS A 51 7.99 -11.12 6.11
CA LYS A 51 8.25 -11.25 7.55
C LYS A 51 7.06 -10.83 8.42
N ARG A 52 6.02 -10.22 7.83
CA ARG A 52 4.83 -9.70 8.53
C ARG A 52 5.16 -8.74 9.68
N ASP A 53 6.34 -8.13 9.69
CA ASP A 53 6.75 -7.10 10.65
C ASP A 53 6.47 -5.69 10.14
N ARG A 54 6.13 -5.57 8.83
CA ARG A 54 5.97 -4.30 8.12
C ARG A 54 4.79 -4.36 7.17
N MET A 55 4.04 -3.27 7.15
CA MET A 55 3.05 -2.98 6.13
C MET A 55 3.32 -1.61 5.51
N LYS A 56 3.04 -1.51 4.21
CA LYS A 56 2.99 -0.25 3.49
C LYS A 56 1.63 -0.10 2.83
N ALA A 57 1.17 1.12 2.66
CA ALA A 57 0.08 1.40 1.75
C ALA A 57 0.36 2.66 0.93
N ILE A 58 -0.03 2.66 -0.33
CA ILE A 58 0.03 3.85 -1.19
C ILE A 58 -1.39 4.32 -1.52
N LEU A 59 -1.57 5.63 -1.55
CA LEU A 59 -2.79 6.32 -1.97
C LEU A 59 -2.39 7.48 -2.87
N TRP A 60 -3.06 7.63 -4.00
CA TRP A 60 -2.94 8.80 -4.86
C TRP A 60 -3.94 9.87 -4.43
N GLU A 61 -3.48 11.10 -4.15
CA GLU A 61 -4.36 12.21 -3.72
C GLU A 61 -4.70 13.21 -4.84
N GLY A 62 -4.25 12.93 -6.07
CA GLY A 62 -4.52 13.77 -7.25
C GLY A 62 -3.28 14.47 -7.79
N ASP A 63 -2.35 14.84 -6.91
CA ASP A 63 -1.09 15.52 -7.23
C ASP A 63 0.14 14.66 -6.89
N ASP A 64 0.12 13.92 -5.78
CA ASP A 64 1.18 13.00 -5.39
C ASP A 64 0.65 11.76 -4.63
N PHE A 65 1.55 10.82 -4.38
CA PHE A 65 1.31 9.64 -3.58
C PHE A 65 1.61 9.90 -2.09
N LEU A 66 0.65 9.52 -1.24
CA LEU A 66 0.91 9.24 0.15
C LEU A 66 1.48 7.83 0.33
N LEU A 67 2.53 7.71 1.14
CA LEU A 67 3.04 6.42 1.62
C LEU A 67 2.78 6.27 3.12
N LEU A 68 1.90 5.35 3.47
CA LEU A 68 1.70 4.89 4.84
C LEU A 68 2.68 3.76 5.12
N TYR A 69 3.42 3.87 6.24
CA TYR A 69 4.34 2.84 6.69
C TYR A 69 4.04 2.49 8.15
N LYS A 70 3.88 1.19 8.42
CA LYS A 70 3.71 0.68 9.77
C LYS A 70 4.69 -0.47 10.02
N SER A 71 5.55 -0.32 11.02
CA SER A 71 6.40 -1.38 11.55
C SER A 71 5.92 -1.85 12.91
N LEU A 72 6.05 -3.15 13.17
CA LEU A 72 5.87 -3.75 14.49
C LEU A 72 7.24 -4.00 15.11
N GLU A 73 7.50 -3.46 16.30
CA GLU A 73 8.79 -3.61 16.98
C GLU A 73 8.90 -4.88 17.85
N GLY A 74 7.95 -5.82 17.78
CA GLY A 74 7.97 -7.01 18.64
C GLY A 74 7.03 -8.15 18.26
N GLY A 75 6.57 -8.21 17.00
CA GLY A 75 5.61 -9.23 16.60
C GLY A 75 5.35 -9.25 15.10
N VAL A 76 4.43 -10.12 14.69
CA VAL A 76 3.95 -10.27 13.32
C VAL A 76 2.48 -9.85 13.22
N PHE A 77 2.09 -9.22 12.11
CA PHE A 77 0.71 -8.98 11.73
C PHE A 77 -0.04 -10.29 11.45
#